data_AF-A0A4R9A000-F1
#
_entry.id   AF-A0A4R9A000-F1
#
_cell.length_a   1.000
_cell.length_b   1.000
_cell.length_c   1.000
_cell.angle_alpha   90.00
_cell.angle_beta   90.00
_cell.angle_gamma   90.00
#
_symmetry.space_group_name_H-M   'P 1'
#
loop_
_entity.id
_entity.type
_entity.pdbx_description
1 polymer ?
#
loop_
_entity_poly.entity_id
_entity_poly.type
_entity_poly.pdbx_seq_one_letter_code
_entity_poly.pdbx_strand_id
1 'polypeptide(L)'
;MFGSKRTRAARMGLLLLVSATLMVLSGCSIDTSEPAQSDLTAPTASAEPTNSTPLVLDAASQDLLDWDWEQVLRESPDAERPVIEIVRFTDSDDWASAMESCMNDLGWPDRATADGGLDHGMIQDAQAGAHALAIYTCNAKYPMDPKYNVPLTDERLSELFDYFTDELQPCLEAEGYDVPESPSRETFIDTYAENGAWHLYENVSTGQSTWNSINAKCPQIPVDFYE
;
A
#
# COMPACT_ATOMS: atom_id res chain seq x y z
N MET A 1 48.63 38.07 25.16
CA MET A 1 49.72 37.13 24.80
C MET A 1 49.26 36.36 23.58
N PHE A 2 49.68 36.77 22.37
CA PHE A 2 50.80 36.16 21.60
C PHE A 2 50.71 34.62 21.56
N GLY A 3 50.55 33.93 20.44
CA GLY A 3 50.63 34.38 19.06
C GLY A 3 50.32 33.28 18.04
N SER A 4 50.13 33.76 16.82
CA SER A 4 50.07 33.12 15.50
C SER A 4 51.13 32.02 15.26
N LYS A 5 50.75 30.96 14.53
CA LYS A 5 51.57 30.46 13.40
C LYS A 5 50.71 30.14 12.19
N ARG A 6 51.07 30.81 11.10
CA ARG A 6 50.53 30.74 9.74
C ARG A 6 51.10 29.55 8.96
N THR A 7 50.28 29.10 8.01
CA THR A 7 50.59 28.67 6.62
C THR A 7 51.50 27.46 6.38
N ARG A 8 51.03 26.57 5.49
CA ARG A 8 51.64 26.35 4.16
C ARG A 8 50.62 25.73 3.20
N ALA A 9 50.28 26.49 2.16
CA ALA A 9 49.70 25.99 0.93
C ALA A 9 50.79 25.28 0.10
N ALA A 10 50.43 24.21 -0.61
CA ALA A 10 51.24 23.66 -1.69
C ALA A 10 50.36 22.99 -2.76
N ARG A 11 50.29 23.67 -3.91
CA ARG A 11 50.41 23.17 -5.31
C ARG A 11 49.53 21.97 -5.70
N MET A 12 48.48 22.17 -6.48
CA MET A 12 48.50 22.33 -7.96
C MET A 12 49.18 21.16 -8.68
N GLY A 13 48.37 20.27 -9.23
CA GLY A 13 48.76 19.15 -10.07
C GLY A 13 47.60 18.74 -10.96
N LEU A 14 47.42 19.49 -12.05
CA LEU A 14 46.59 19.16 -13.21
C LEU A 14 47.33 18.11 -14.04
N LEU A 15 46.73 16.94 -14.29
CA LEU A 15 47.17 16.01 -15.34
C LEU A 15 45.95 15.34 -15.95
N LEU A 16 45.54 15.89 -17.09
CA LEU A 16 44.67 15.30 -18.09
C LEU A 16 45.38 14.10 -18.73
N LEU A 17 44.74 12.93 -18.72
CA LEU A 17 45.02 11.86 -19.67
C LEU A 17 43.68 11.34 -20.21
N VAL A 18 43.27 11.96 -21.32
CA VAL A 18 42.25 11.48 -22.24
C VAL A 18 42.84 10.26 -22.96
N SER A 19 42.30 9.07 -22.70
CA SER A 19 42.60 7.87 -23.49
C SER A 19 41.33 7.44 -24.23
N ALA A 20 41.18 7.96 -25.45
CA ALA A 20 40.17 7.52 -26.40
C ALA A 20 40.57 6.15 -26.94
N THR A 21 39.85 5.10 -26.55
CA THR A 21 39.98 3.77 -27.14
C THR A 21 38.85 3.58 -28.15
N LEU A 22 39.17 3.83 -29.42
CA LEU A 22 38.36 3.41 -30.57
C LEU A 22 38.48 1.89 -30.68
N MET A 23 37.39 1.15 -30.40
CA MET A 23 37.24 -0.22 -30.88
C MET A 23 36.19 -0.23 -31.98
N VAL A 24 36.68 -0.37 -33.22
CA VAL A 24 35.92 -0.68 -34.42
C VAL A 24 35.60 -2.18 -34.37
N LEU A 25 34.33 -2.54 -34.33
CA LEU A 25 33.87 -3.89 -34.62
C LEU A 25 33.02 -3.85 -35.90
N SER A 26 33.62 -4.40 -36.95
CA SER A 26 33.02 -4.69 -38.26
C SER A 26 31.76 -5.53 -38.14
N GLY A 27 30.83 -5.28 -39.06
CA GLY A 27 29.57 -5.99 -39.16
C GLY A 27 29.67 -7.41 -39.74
N CYS A 28 28.56 -8.12 -39.61
CA CYS A 28 28.11 -9.15 -40.56
C CYS A 28 26.73 -8.75 -41.06
N SER A 29 26.61 -8.68 -42.38
CA SER A 29 25.39 -8.44 -43.13
C SER A 29 24.83 -9.81 -43.56
N ILE A 30 23.49 -9.93 -43.53
CA ILE A 30 22.65 -10.87 -44.27
C ILE A 30 22.89 -12.37 -44.05
N ASP A 31 21.83 -13.05 -43.56
CA ASP A 31 21.33 -14.20 -44.30
C ASP A 31 19.80 -14.20 -44.27
N THR A 32 19.20 -13.88 -45.41
CA THR A 32 17.77 -14.02 -45.67
C THR A 32 17.51 -15.50 -45.85
N SER A 33 17.16 -16.18 -44.76
CA SER A 33 16.57 -17.51 -44.82
C SER A 33 15.06 -17.38 -44.91
N GLU A 34 14.54 -17.37 -46.13
CA GLU A 34 13.12 -17.58 -46.42
C GLU A 34 12.77 -19.06 -46.12
N PRO A 35 11.89 -19.37 -45.16
CA PRO A 35 11.25 -20.66 -45.12
C PRO A 35 10.05 -20.63 -46.06
N ALA A 36 10.05 -21.59 -46.97
CA ALA A 36 8.95 -21.92 -47.86
C ALA A 36 7.59 -21.88 -47.14
N GLN A 37 6.64 -21.26 -47.83
CA GLN A 37 5.21 -21.31 -47.55
C GLN A 37 4.76 -22.75 -47.34
N SER A 38 4.49 -23.11 -46.09
CA SER A 38 3.59 -24.21 -45.76
C SER A 38 2.24 -23.59 -45.47
N ASP A 39 1.32 -23.73 -46.44
CA ASP A 39 -0.11 -23.58 -46.24
C ASP A 39 -0.54 -24.49 -45.08
N LEU A 40 -0.64 -23.91 -43.89
CA LEU A 40 -1.41 -24.44 -42.79
C LEU A 40 -2.36 -23.33 -42.36
N THR A 41 -3.61 -23.49 -42.79
CA THR A 41 -4.76 -22.72 -42.38
C THR A 41 -4.78 -22.65 -40.85
N ALA A 42 -4.29 -21.55 -40.28
CA ALA A 42 -4.55 -21.23 -38.89
C ALA A 42 -6.07 -21.11 -38.74
N PRO A 43 -6.71 -21.77 -37.75
CA PRO A 43 -8.05 -21.38 -37.40
C PRO A 43 -7.95 -19.91 -36.99
N THR A 44 -8.67 -19.04 -37.69
CA THR A 44 -8.96 -17.69 -37.22
C THR A 44 -9.54 -17.88 -35.82
N ALA A 45 -8.70 -17.70 -34.80
CA ALA A 45 -9.17 -17.49 -33.46
C ALA A 45 -9.94 -16.18 -33.56
N SER A 46 -11.24 -16.31 -33.77
CA SER A 46 -12.19 -15.25 -33.62
C SER A 46 -11.96 -14.77 -32.19
N ALA A 47 -11.23 -13.66 -32.03
CA ALA A 47 -11.19 -12.96 -30.77
C ALA A 47 -12.66 -12.63 -30.50
N GLU A 48 -13.28 -13.40 -29.62
CA GLU A 48 -14.56 -13.02 -29.05
C GLU A 48 -14.37 -11.59 -28.51
N PRO A 49 -15.32 -10.68 -28.73
CA PRO A 49 -15.25 -9.40 -28.09
C PRO A 49 -15.32 -9.69 -26.59
N THR A 50 -14.18 -9.59 -25.90
CA THR A 50 -14.14 -9.53 -24.45
C THR A 50 -14.94 -8.29 -24.10
N ASN A 51 -16.22 -8.50 -23.80
CA ASN A 51 -17.12 -7.50 -23.28
C ASN A 51 -16.71 -7.26 -21.82
N SER A 52 -15.50 -6.73 -21.63
CA SER A 52 -14.98 -6.34 -20.34
C SER A 52 -15.68 -5.04 -20.00
N THR A 53 -16.73 -5.15 -19.17
CA THR A 53 -17.30 -4.01 -18.46
C THR A 53 -16.15 -3.24 -17.80
N PRO A 54 -16.01 -1.92 -18.03
CA PRO A 54 -14.99 -1.14 -17.35
C PRO A 54 -15.15 -1.30 -15.84
N LEU A 55 -14.02 -1.42 -15.13
CA LEU A 55 -14.04 -1.32 -13.67
C LEU A 55 -14.41 0.13 -13.32
N VAL A 56 -15.44 0.30 -12.51
CA VAL A 56 -15.96 1.61 -12.11
C VAL A 56 -16.12 1.61 -10.60
N LEU A 57 -15.59 2.64 -9.95
CA LEU A 57 -15.77 2.88 -8.52
C LEU A 57 -17.21 3.30 -8.23
N ASP A 58 -17.76 2.79 -7.15
CA ASP A 58 -18.98 3.33 -6.57
C ASP A 58 -18.71 4.65 -5.83
N ALA A 59 -19.74 5.24 -5.23
CA ALA A 59 -19.61 6.52 -4.53
C ALA A 59 -18.70 6.40 -3.30
N ALA A 60 -18.82 5.34 -2.50
CA ALA A 60 -18.01 5.16 -1.29
C ALA A 60 -16.52 4.99 -1.63
N SER A 61 -16.19 4.23 -2.67
CA SER A 61 -14.82 4.06 -3.13
C SER A 61 -14.26 5.35 -3.74
N GLN A 62 -15.09 6.18 -4.37
CA GLN A 62 -14.68 7.52 -4.83
C GLN A 62 -14.38 8.45 -3.65
N ASP A 63 -15.22 8.46 -2.63
CA ASP A 63 -15.01 9.27 -1.42
C ASP A 63 -13.70 8.90 -0.70
N LEU A 64 -13.35 7.61 -0.66
CA LEU A 64 -12.05 7.15 -0.12
C LEU A 64 -10.87 7.67 -0.94
N LEU A 65 -10.92 7.60 -2.27
CA LEU A 65 -9.85 8.15 -3.13
C LEU A 65 -9.78 9.69 -3.08
N ASP A 66 -10.89 10.35 -2.81
CA ASP A 66 -10.92 11.79 -2.58
C ASP A 66 -10.27 12.13 -1.24
N TRP A 67 -10.53 11.36 -0.18
CA TRP A 67 -9.85 11.50 1.11
C TRP A 67 -8.34 11.28 1.01
N ASP A 68 -7.90 10.26 0.27
CA ASP A 68 -6.48 10.02 -0.02
C ASP A 68 -5.85 11.20 -0.76
N TRP A 69 -6.58 11.75 -1.74
CA TRP A 69 -6.11 12.92 -2.48
C TRP A 69 -5.99 14.16 -1.60
N GLU A 70 -6.87 14.35 -0.63
CA GLU A 70 -6.72 15.41 0.38
C GLU A 70 -5.45 15.25 1.22
N GLN A 71 -5.01 14.01 1.49
CA GLN A 71 -3.72 13.77 2.15
C GLN A 71 -2.56 14.26 1.28
N VAL A 72 -2.62 14.01 -0.03
CA VAL A 72 -1.61 14.51 -0.99
C VAL A 72 -1.58 16.05 -0.98
N LEU A 73 -2.74 16.70 -1.05
CA LEU A 73 -2.82 18.16 -1.08
C LEU A 73 -2.36 18.82 0.22
N ARG A 74 -2.46 18.13 1.37
CA ARG A 74 -1.93 18.65 2.64
C ARG A 74 -0.41 18.85 2.58
N GLU A 75 0.29 17.92 1.94
CA GLU A 75 1.74 17.92 1.82
C GLU A 75 2.24 18.61 0.54
N SER A 76 1.40 18.67 -0.49
CA SER A 76 1.71 19.24 -1.81
C SER A 76 0.49 19.99 -2.37
N PRO A 77 0.23 21.22 -1.91
CA PRO A 77 -1.00 21.95 -2.24
C PRO A 77 -1.20 22.30 -3.72
N ASP A 78 -0.13 22.27 -4.51
CA ASP A 78 -0.11 22.53 -5.94
C ASP A 78 -0.07 21.26 -6.80
N ALA A 79 -0.21 20.08 -6.18
CA ALA A 79 -0.25 18.82 -6.90
C ALA A 79 -1.47 18.74 -7.84
N GLU A 80 -1.25 18.17 -9.02
CA GLU A 80 -2.31 17.88 -9.98
C GLU A 80 -2.73 16.40 -9.84
N ARG A 81 -4.04 16.15 -9.73
CA ARG A 81 -4.58 14.80 -9.55
C ARG A 81 -4.38 13.97 -10.82
N PRO A 82 -3.60 12.88 -10.79
CA PRO A 82 -3.43 12.04 -11.96
C PRO A 82 -4.70 11.23 -12.22
N VAL A 83 -4.99 10.97 -13.49
CA VAL A 83 -6.01 9.99 -13.90
C VAL A 83 -5.37 8.62 -13.92
N ILE A 84 -5.88 7.70 -13.11
CA ILE A 84 -5.32 6.36 -12.92
C ILE A 84 -6.39 5.34 -13.33
N GLU A 85 -6.00 4.40 -14.18
CA GLU A 85 -6.85 3.27 -14.53
C GLU A 85 -6.83 2.22 -13.41
N ILE A 86 -8.01 1.74 -13.04
CA ILE A 86 -8.16 0.63 -12.11
C ILE A 86 -7.64 -0.64 -12.80
N VAL A 87 -6.71 -1.32 -12.15
CA VAL A 87 -6.16 -2.59 -12.63
C VAL A 87 -7.10 -3.74 -12.28
N ARG A 88 -7.56 -3.78 -11.03
CA ARG A 88 -8.53 -4.76 -10.50
C ARG A 88 -9.03 -4.31 -9.12
N PHE A 89 -10.14 -4.87 -8.67
CA PHE A 89 -10.51 -4.81 -7.26
C PHE A 89 -9.72 -5.82 -6.43
N THR A 90 -9.50 -5.49 -5.15
CA THR A 90 -8.91 -6.36 -4.13
C THR A 90 -9.95 -6.79 -3.10
N ASP A 91 -9.74 -7.93 -2.46
CA ASP A 91 -10.44 -8.35 -1.25
C ASP A 91 -9.61 -8.02 0.00
N SER A 92 -10.11 -8.38 1.18
CA SER A 92 -9.40 -8.15 2.45
C SER A 92 -8.11 -8.96 2.57
N ASP A 93 -8.02 -10.11 1.91
CA ASP A 93 -6.88 -11.03 2.03
C ASP A 93 -5.73 -10.65 1.10
N ASP A 94 -6.04 -9.99 -0.03
CA ASP A 94 -5.07 -9.67 -1.07
C ASP A 94 -4.69 -8.19 -1.18
N TRP A 95 -5.46 -7.27 -0.56
CA TRP A 95 -5.20 -5.82 -0.60
C TRP A 95 -3.78 -5.46 -0.17
N ALA A 96 -3.32 -5.96 0.99
CA ALA A 96 -1.99 -5.65 1.51
C ALA A 96 -0.87 -6.09 0.57
N SER A 97 -1.02 -7.26 -0.07
CA SER A 97 -0.03 -7.77 -1.03
C SER A 97 -0.02 -6.96 -2.33
N ALA A 98 -1.18 -6.51 -2.80
CA ALA A 98 -1.28 -5.62 -3.97
C ALA A 98 -0.63 -4.25 -3.69
N MET A 99 -0.89 -3.70 -2.51
CA MET A 99 -0.30 -2.46 -2.04
C MET A 99 1.22 -2.57 -1.88
N GLU A 100 1.73 -3.60 -1.21
CA GLU A 100 3.15 -3.87 -1.07
C GLU A 100 3.85 -3.92 -2.44
N SER A 101 3.30 -4.68 -3.40
CA SER A 101 3.88 -4.77 -4.74
C SER A 101 3.91 -3.40 -5.43
N CYS A 102 2.81 -2.65 -5.37
CA CYS A 102 2.70 -1.35 -6.03
C CYS A 102 3.63 -0.31 -5.41
N MET A 103 3.71 -0.26 -4.08
CA MET A 103 4.59 0.66 -3.35
C MET A 103 6.06 0.35 -3.64
N ASN A 104 6.44 -0.93 -3.65
CA ASN A 104 7.80 -1.36 -4.00
C ASN A 104 8.16 -1.00 -5.46
N ASP A 105 7.24 -1.13 -6.41
CA ASP A 105 7.44 -0.71 -7.81
C ASP A 105 7.65 0.82 -7.92
N LEU A 106 7.06 1.59 -7.01
CA LEU A 106 7.26 3.05 -6.87
C LEU A 106 8.50 3.42 -6.04
N GLY A 107 9.24 2.43 -5.53
CA GLY A 107 10.49 2.63 -4.78
C GLY A 107 10.32 2.76 -3.26
N TRP A 108 9.14 2.46 -2.72
CA TRP A 108 8.84 2.47 -1.29
C TRP A 108 8.93 1.05 -0.71
N PRO A 109 9.76 0.81 0.33
CA PRO A 109 10.01 -0.52 0.87
C PRO A 109 8.93 -0.99 1.84
N ASP A 110 7.66 -0.74 1.50
CA ASP A 110 6.49 -1.12 2.28
C ASP A 110 6.41 -2.65 2.35
N ARG A 111 5.79 -3.17 3.43
CA ARG A 111 5.58 -4.60 3.61
C ARG A 111 4.16 -4.92 4.07
N ALA A 112 3.55 -5.92 3.44
CA ALA A 112 2.30 -6.47 3.95
C ALA A 112 2.52 -7.07 5.35
N THR A 113 1.58 -6.81 6.26
CA THR A 113 1.60 -7.37 7.61
C THR A 113 0.67 -8.57 7.72
N ALA A 114 0.91 -9.44 8.70
CA ALA A 114 0.17 -10.69 8.84
C ALA A 114 -1.33 -10.50 9.16
N ASP A 115 -1.70 -9.32 9.63
CA ASP A 115 -3.07 -8.89 9.91
C ASP A 115 -3.75 -8.19 8.72
N GLY A 116 -3.18 -8.28 7.51
CA GLY A 116 -3.75 -7.68 6.30
C GLY A 116 -3.54 -6.16 6.19
N GLY A 117 -2.67 -5.59 7.03
CA GLY A 117 -2.25 -4.19 6.97
C GLY A 117 -1.00 -3.95 6.11
N LEU A 118 -0.51 -2.71 6.14
CA LEU A 118 0.70 -2.28 5.44
C LEU A 118 1.65 -1.54 6.40
N ASP A 119 2.90 -2.00 6.49
CA ASP A 119 3.99 -1.32 7.22
C ASP A 119 4.79 -0.46 6.23
N HIS A 120 4.64 0.86 6.33
CA HIS A 120 5.37 1.85 5.52
C HIS A 120 6.80 2.12 6.03
N GLY A 121 7.14 1.65 7.23
CA GLY A 121 8.35 2.04 7.92
C GLY A 121 8.39 3.54 8.29
N MET A 122 9.60 4.07 8.47
CA MET A 122 9.81 5.48 8.84
C MET A 122 9.86 6.36 7.59
N ILE A 123 8.81 7.15 7.37
CA ILE A 123 8.77 8.17 6.32
C ILE A 123 9.35 9.48 6.85
N GLN A 124 10.30 10.06 6.12
CA GLN A 124 10.86 11.37 6.47
C GLN A 124 9.88 12.49 6.07
N ASP A 125 9.76 13.54 6.86
CA ASP A 125 8.88 14.69 6.57
C ASP A 125 9.08 15.24 5.15
N ALA A 126 10.34 15.34 4.71
CA ALA A 126 10.69 15.81 3.36
C ALA A 126 10.23 14.88 2.22
N GLN A 127 9.71 13.70 2.55
CA GLN A 127 9.21 12.68 1.64
C GLN A 127 7.71 12.43 1.80
N ALA A 128 7.04 13.08 2.78
CA ALA A 128 5.64 12.83 3.10
C ALA A 128 4.70 13.01 1.89
N GLY A 129 4.85 14.09 1.13
CA GLY A 129 4.02 14.32 -0.07
C GLY A 129 4.24 13.30 -1.19
N ALA A 130 5.49 12.88 -1.41
CA ALA A 130 5.81 11.85 -2.41
C ALA A 130 5.26 10.48 -1.99
N HIS A 131 5.33 10.16 -0.70
CA HIS A 131 4.75 8.93 -0.14
C HIS A 131 3.23 8.94 -0.24
N ALA A 132 2.56 10.04 0.14
CA ALA A 132 1.11 10.20 0.02
C ALA A 132 0.63 10.02 -1.42
N LEU A 133 1.34 10.59 -2.40
CA LEU A 133 1.03 10.39 -3.82
C LEU A 133 1.18 8.93 -4.26
N ALA A 134 2.16 8.21 -3.73
CA ALA A 134 2.34 6.79 -4.01
C ALA A 134 1.20 5.94 -3.43
N ILE A 135 0.79 6.20 -2.18
CA ILE A 135 -0.37 5.57 -1.56
C ILE A 135 -1.63 5.80 -2.39
N TYR A 136 -1.93 7.06 -2.72
CA TYR A 136 -3.05 7.42 -3.59
C TYR A 136 -2.99 6.66 -4.92
N THR A 137 -1.79 6.59 -5.53
CA THR A 137 -1.60 5.90 -6.80
C THR A 137 -1.91 4.41 -6.70
N CYS A 138 -1.49 3.77 -5.60
CA CYS A 138 -1.70 2.35 -5.38
C CYS A 138 -3.15 2.02 -5.03
N ASN A 139 -3.79 2.81 -4.16
CA ASN A 139 -5.22 2.67 -3.86
C ASN A 139 -6.10 2.90 -5.11
N ALA A 140 -5.72 3.82 -6.00
CA ALA A 140 -6.46 4.03 -7.25
C ALA A 140 -6.30 2.88 -8.26
N LYS A 141 -5.13 2.22 -8.29
CA LYS A 141 -4.89 1.04 -9.15
C LYS A 141 -5.57 -0.22 -8.61
N TYR A 142 -5.57 -0.37 -7.29
CA TYR A 142 -6.02 -1.57 -6.57
C TYR A 142 -7.02 -1.20 -5.45
N PRO A 143 -8.17 -0.60 -5.80
CA PRO A 143 -9.20 -0.31 -4.83
C PRO A 143 -9.76 -1.60 -4.24
N MET A 144 -10.12 -1.59 -2.96
CA MET A 144 -10.91 -2.68 -2.39
C MET A 144 -12.26 -2.80 -3.09
N ASP A 145 -12.77 -4.03 -3.19
CA ASP A 145 -14.11 -4.29 -3.71
C ASP A 145 -15.13 -3.40 -2.98
N PRO A 146 -16.06 -2.74 -3.69
CA PRO A 146 -17.07 -1.89 -3.08
C PRO A 146 -17.79 -2.49 -1.88
N LYS A 147 -17.93 -3.83 -1.79
CA LYS A 147 -18.55 -4.49 -0.64
C LYS A 147 -17.87 -4.17 0.70
N TYR A 148 -16.56 -3.87 0.69
CA TYR A 148 -15.78 -3.52 1.88
C TYR A 148 -15.91 -2.04 2.28
N ASN A 149 -16.41 -1.18 1.38
CA ASN A 149 -16.51 0.27 1.60
C ASN A 149 -17.92 0.70 2.05
N VAL A 150 -18.82 -0.26 2.24
CA VAL A 150 -20.19 -0.01 2.74
C VAL A 150 -20.18 0.00 4.26
N PRO A 151 -20.85 0.96 4.92
CA PRO A 151 -21.03 0.91 6.37
C PRO A 151 -21.63 -0.42 6.83
N LEU A 152 -21.08 -0.96 7.92
CA LEU A 152 -21.63 -2.16 8.56
C LEU A 152 -23.07 -1.89 9.02
N THR A 153 -23.92 -2.92 8.92
CA THR A 153 -25.26 -2.87 9.50
C THR A 153 -25.20 -3.02 11.01
N ASP A 154 -26.25 -2.57 11.72
CA ASP A 154 -26.38 -2.76 13.17
C ASP A 154 -26.27 -4.24 13.59
N GLU A 155 -26.70 -5.16 12.73
CA GLU A 155 -26.57 -6.60 12.94
C GLU A 155 -25.10 -7.04 12.89
N ARG A 156 -24.34 -6.63 11.86
CA ARG A 156 -22.89 -6.92 11.78
C ARG A 156 -22.10 -6.25 12.90
N LEU A 157 -22.48 -5.03 13.29
CA LEU A 157 -21.89 -4.36 14.44
C LEU A 157 -22.22 -5.09 15.75
N SER A 158 -23.41 -5.67 15.87
CA SER A 158 -23.76 -6.49 17.03
C SER A 158 -22.89 -7.75 17.10
N GLU A 159 -22.66 -8.43 15.98
CA GLU A 159 -21.77 -9.60 15.93
C GLU A 159 -20.32 -9.24 16.24
N LEU A 160 -19.86 -8.09 15.73
CA LEU A 160 -18.52 -7.58 16.04
C LEU A 160 -18.37 -7.24 17.52
N PHE A 161 -19.41 -6.65 18.13
CA PHE A 161 -19.44 -6.38 19.57
C PHE A 161 -19.34 -7.67 20.39
N ASP A 162 -20.09 -8.72 20.01
CA ASP A 162 -20.02 -10.02 20.67
C ASP A 162 -18.62 -10.63 20.57
N TYR A 163 -18.00 -10.57 19.39
CA TYR A 163 -16.63 -11.01 19.22
C TYR A 163 -15.66 -10.23 20.11
N PHE A 164 -15.82 -8.90 20.19
CA PHE A 164 -14.96 -8.05 21.01
C PHE A 164 -15.07 -8.44 22.49
N THR A 165 -16.27 -8.61 23.02
CA THR A 165 -16.46 -8.91 24.45
C THR A 165 -16.19 -10.36 24.81
N ASP A 166 -16.54 -11.30 23.95
CA ASP A 166 -16.57 -12.73 24.30
C ASP A 166 -15.30 -13.47 23.90
N GLU A 167 -14.55 -12.96 22.92
CA GLU A 167 -13.36 -13.62 22.37
C GLU A 167 -12.10 -12.74 22.47
N LEU A 168 -12.15 -11.54 21.88
CA LEU A 168 -10.96 -10.69 21.74
C LEU A 168 -10.50 -10.13 23.10
N GLN A 169 -11.43 -9.61 23.90
CA GLN A 169 -11.11 -9.07 25.21
C GLN A 169 -10.48 -10.13 26.13
N PRO A 170 -11.06 -11.34 26.31
CA PRO A 170 -10.41 -12.40 27.08
C PRO A 170 -9.04 -12.83 26.52
N CYS A 171 -8.86 -12.82 25.19
CA CYS A 171 -7.58 -13.16 24.56
C CYS A 171 -6.48 -12.17 24.94
N LEU A 172 -6.77 -10.87 24.83
CA LEU A 172 -5.82 -9.80 25.16
C LEU A 172 -5.48 -9.79 26.65
N GLU A 173 -6.48 -9.97 27.52
CA GLU A 173 -6.27 -10.08 28.97
C GLU A 173 -5.40 -11.30 29.32
N ALA A 174 -5.58 -12.43 28.64
CA ALA A 174 -4.77 -13.64 28.84
C ALA A 174 -3.30 -13.45 28.39
N GLU A 175 -3.06 -12.61 27.39
CA GLU A 175 -1.72 -12.20 26.95
C GLU A 175 -1.11 -11.10 27.85
N GLY A 176 -1.86 -10.63 28.86
CA GLY A 176 -1.39 -9.71 29.89
C GLY A 176 -1.54 -8.23 29.53
N TYR A 177 -2.41 -7.90 28.57
CA TYR A 177 -2.73 -6.52 28.22
C TYR A 177 -3.91 -5.99 29.03
N ASP A 178 -3.81 -4.72 29.42
CA ASP A 178 -4.95 -3.98 29.96
C ASP A 178 -5.83 -3.52 28.80
N VAL A 179 -7.11 -3.88 28.85
CA VAL A 179 -8.11 -3.55 27.82
C VAL A 179 -9.14 -2.56 28.37
N PRO A 180 -9.64 -1.63 27.54
CA PRO A 180 -10.65 -0.68 27.97
C PRO A 180 -11.97 -1.38 28.30
N GLU A 181 -12.70 -0.86 29.30
CA GLU A 181 -14.05 -1.35 29.63
C GLU A 181 -14.99 -1.17 28.43
N SER A 182 -15.80 -2.19 28.14
CA SER A 182 -16.74 -2.16 27.03
C SER A 182 -17.85 -1.14 27.25
N PRO A 183 -18.24 -0.34 26.24
CA PRO A 183 -19.45 0.45 26.29
C PRO A 183 -20.70 -0.45 26.25
N SER A 184 -21.88 0.15 26.29
CA SER A 184 -23.10 -0.60 25.94
C SER A 184 -23.07 -0.94 24.44
N ARG A 185 -23.73 -2.05 24.05
CA ARG A 185 -23.86 -2.43 22.63
C ARG A 185 -24.47 -1.31 21.78
N GLU A 186 -25.50 -0.65 22.29
CA GLU A 186 -26.15 0.49 21.61
C GLU A 186 -25.14 1.62 21.37
N THR A 187 -24.39 1.97 22.40
CA THR A 187 -23.33 2.98 22.28
C THR A 187 -22.24 2.57 21.30
N PHE A 188 -21.84 1.29 21.29
CA PHE A 188 -20.88 0.78 20.30
C PHE A 188 -21.39 0.95 18.87
N ILE A 189 -22.62 0.51 18.58
CA ILE A 189 -23.23 0.61 17.25
C ILE A 189 -23.32 2.07 16.81
N ASP A 190 -23.80 2.95 17.68
CA ASP A 190 -24.02 4.37 17.37
C ASP A 190 -22.71 5.13 17.09
N THR A 191 -21.60 4.70 17.70
CA THR A 191 -20.33 5.45 17.67
C THR A 191 -19.21 4.76 16.89
N TYR A 192 -19.43 3.55 16.36
CA TYR A 192 -18.38 2.74 15.72
C TYR A 192 -17.63 3.47 14.60
N ALA A 193 -18.34 4.26 13.80
CA ALA A 193 -17.79 5.00 12.67
C ALA A 193 -17.18 6.37 13.07
N GLU A 194 -17.26 6.76 14.35
CA GLU A 194 -16.76 8.05 14.81
C GLU A 194 -15.26 8.01 15.12
N ASN A 195 -14.60 9.16 14.98
CA ASN A 195 -13.19 9.29 15.38
C ASN A 195 -13.04 9.04 16.88
N GLY A 196 -12.18 8.09 17.25
CA GLY A 196 -11.97 7.71 18.65
C GLY A 196 -13.01 6.71 19.17
N ALA A 197 -13.69 5.98 18.27
CA ALA A 197 -14.53 4.86 18.64
C ALA A 197 -13.79 3.84 19.54
N TRP A 198 -14.56 3.17 20.40
CA TRP A 198 -14.02 2.16 21.30
C TRP A 198 -13.42 0.97 20.53
N HIS A 199 -12.19 0.61 20.87
CA HIS A 199 -11.47 -0.54 20.31
C HIS A 199 -10.51 -1.12 21.35
N LEU A 200 -10.33 -2.43 21.35
CA LEU A 200 -9.59 -3.14 22.42
C LEU A 200 -8.06 -3.00 22.34
N TYR A 201 -7.54 -2.47 21.22
CA TYR A 201 -6.10 -2.30 21.00
C TYR A 201 -5.53 -0.96 21.47
N GLU A 202 -6.36 -0.05 22.01
CA GLU A 202 -5.95 1.30 22.41
C GLU A 202 -4.71 1.33 23.32
N ASN A 203 -4.59 0.34 24.22
CA ASN A 203 -3.49 0.23 25.19
C ASN A 203 -2.48 -0.89 24.87
N VAL A 204 -2.59 -1.54 23.71
CA VAL A 204 -1.68 -2.62 23.31
C VAL A 204 -0.41 -2.01 22.71
N SER A 205 0.76 -2.42 23.23
CA SER A 205 2.06 -1.87 22.81
C SER A 205 2.30 -2.02 21.30
N THR A 206 2.65 -0.89 20.65
CA THR A 206 2.68 -0.73 19.18
C THR A 206 4.01 -1.04 18.50
N GLY A 207 4.95 -1.70 19.17
CA GLY A 207 6.18 -2.16 18.49
C GLY A 207 5.85 -3.21 17.43
N GLN A 208 6.29 -3.04 16.17
CA GLN A 208 5.87 -3.89 15.04
C GLN A 208 5.98 -5.39 15.28
N SER A 209 7.05 -5.88 15.92
CA SER A 209 7.21 -7.30 16.24
C SER A 209 6.19 -7.79 17.26
N THR A 210 5.88 -6.94 18.25
CA THR A 210 4.86 -7.22 19.27
C THR A 210 3.47 -7.19 18.63
N TRP A 211 3.20 -6.18 17.79
CA TRP A 211 1.96 -6.03 17.02
C TRP A 211 1.64 -7.27 16.18
N ASN A 212 2.61 -7.73 15.37
CA ASN A 212 2.41 -8.92 14.54
C ASN A 212 2.17 -10.17 15.39
N SER A 213 2.89 -10.31 16.50
CA SER A 213 2.75 -11.47 17.38
C SER A 213 1.41 -11.49 18.11
N ILE A 214 0.88 -10.33 18.53
CA ILE A 214 -0.41 -10.28 19.24
C ILE A 214 -1.57 -10.44 18.27
N ASN A 215 -1.53 -9.81 17.09
CA ASN A 215 -2.58 -9.95 16.08
C ASN A 215 -2.69 -11.37 15.51
N ALA A 216 -1.58 -12.12 15.48
CA ALA A 216 -1.61 -13.53 15.11
C ALA A 216 -2.30 -14.43 16.16
N LYS A 217 -2.34 -14.01 17.42
CA LYS A 217 -2.96 -14.77 18.53
C LYS A 217 -4.38 -14.33 18.83
N CYS A 218 -4.58 -13.02 18.84
CA CYS A 218 -5.85 -12.34 19.05
C CYS A 218 -6.11 -11.54 17.77
N PRO A 219 -6.87 -12.05 16.80
CA PRO A 219 -7.20 -11.30 15.60
C PRO A 219 -8.09 -10.10 15.92
N GLN A 220 -7.96 -9.00 15.17
CA GLN A 220 -8.76 -7.79 15.40
C GLN A 220 -10.24 -7.95 15.03
N ILE A 221 -10.57 -8.89 14.15
CA ILE A 221 -11.92 -9.18 13.67
C ILE A 221 -12.13 -10.69 13.56
N PRO A 222 -13.38 -11.18 13.56
CA PRO A 222 -13.66 -12.59 13.26
C PRO A 222 -13.09 -12.99 11.90
N VAL A 223 -12.71 -14.25 11.77
CA VAL A 223 -12.45 -14.86 10.45
C VAL A 223 -13.72 -14.75 9.60
N ASP A 224 -13.56 -14.48 8.30
CA ASP A 224 -14.67 -14.38 7.35
C ASP A 224 -15.71 -13.28 7.70
N PHE A 225 -15.32 -12.23 8.43
CA PHE A 225 -16.24 -11.15 8.82
C PHE A 225 -16.78 -10.31 7.65
N TYR A 226 -16.26 -10.45 6.44
CA TYR A 226 -16.72 -9.70 5.26
C TYR A 226 -17.17 -10.62 4.11
N GLU A 227 -17.37 -11.91 4.42
CA GLU A 227 -17.81 -12.95 3.47
C GLU A 227 -19.31 -13.22 3.51
#